data_AF-A0A2A7B956-F1
#
_entry.id   AF-A0A2A7B956-F1
#
_cell.length_a   1.000
_cell.length_b   1.000
_cell.length_c   1.000
_cell.angle_alpha   90.00
_cell.angle_beta   90.00
_cell.angle_gamma   90.00
#
_symmetry.space_group_name_H-M   'P 1'
#
loop_
_entity.id
_entity.type
_entity.pdbx_description
1 polymer ?
#
loop_
_entity_poly.entity_id
_entity_poly.type
_entity_poly.pdbx_seq_one_letter_code
_entity_poly.pdbx_strand_id
1 'polypeptide(L)'
;MEYKTYVCRKRARFKAICGQVNIPYGTTLNGQGGFLILNDLPVCSATSQNAYDFFTQNDDGMGEERGELLNRITATLMKQTPGHNARWGKIWDDPRCQKYKRPEQEDHWIWNHDFYNGPVEDLRYIAALIGA
;
A
#
# COMPACT_ATOMS: atom_id res chain seq x y z
N MET A 1 5.44 10.01 -7.97
CA MET A 1 6.52 9.27 -8.64
C MET A 1 5.89 8.09 -9.35
N GLU A 2 6.27 7.80 -10.59
CA GLU A 2 5.76 6.63 -11.33
C GLU A 2 6.79 5.51 -11.23
N TYR A 3 6.35 4.31 -10.85
CA TYR A 3 7.20 3.13 -10.78
C TYR A 3 7.00 2.28 -12.03
N LYS A 4 8.04 1.57 -12.48
CA LYS A 4 8.01 0.81 -13.73
C LYS A 4 7.38 -0.57 -13.56
N THR A 5 7.52 -1.15 -12.38
CA THR A 5 7.09 -2.50 -12.07
C THR A 5 6.31 -2.53 -10.77
N TYR A 6 5.29 -3.36 -10.74
CA TYR A 6 4.44 -3.60 -9.59
C TYR A 6 4.23 -5.09 -9.39
N VAL A 7 3.92 -5.49 -8.16
CA VAL A 7 3.50 -6.85 -7.85
C VAL A 7 2.15 -6.85 -7.14
N CYS A 8 1.35 -7.86 -7.42
CA CYS A 8 0.07 -8.08 -6.77
C CYS A 8 0.27 -8.64 -5.35
N ARG A 9 0.11 -7.79 -4.32
CA ARG A 9 0.34 -8.15 -2.91
C ARG A 9 -0.80 -8.92 -2.23
N LYS A 10 -1.96 -9.03 -2.90
CA LYS A 10 -3.10 -9.87 -2.49
C LYS A 10 -3.97 -10.14 -3.72
N ARG A 11 -4.64 -11.29 -3.78
CA ARG A 11 -5.48 -11.66 -4.94
C ARG A 11 -6.46 -10.52 -5.29
N ALA A 12 -6.33 -9.97 -6.49
CA ALA A 12 -7.10 -8.80 -6.90
C ALA A 12 -8.34 -9.20 -7.68
N ARG A 13 -9.52 -8.87 -7.13
CA ARG A 13 -10.82 -9.14 -7.75
C ARG A 13 -11.67 -7.88 -7.70
N PHE A 14 -11.74 -7.16 -8.82
CA PHE A 14 -12.52 -5.93 -8.94
C PHE A 14 -12.86 -5.64 -10.41
N LYS A 15 -13.71 -4.64 -10.62
CA LYS A 15 -13.99 -4.10 -11.96
C LYS A 15 -12.89 -3.10 -12.34
N ALA A 16 -11.94 -3.57 -13.15
CA ALA A 16 -10.84 -2.78 -13.71
C ALA A 16 -11.30 -1.95 -14.91
N ILE A 17 -10.40 -1.12 -15.44
CA ILE A 17 -10.63 -0.37 -16.68
C ILE A 17 -10.87 -1.35 -17.86
N CYS A 18 -10.08 -2.43 -17.93
CA CYS A 18 -10.23 -3.50 -18.93
C CYS A 18 -11.34 -4.52 -18.64
N GLY A 19 -12.21 -4.28 -17.65
CA GLY A 19 -13.30 -5.19 -17.27
C GLY A 19 -13.04 -5.94 -15.95
N GLN A 20 -13.77 -7.04 -15.71
CA GLN A 20 -13.63 -7.80 -14.47
C GLN A 20 -12.28 -8.53 -14.43
N VAL A 21 -11.48 -8.33 -13.38
CA VAL A 21 -10.17 -8.99 -13.22
C VAL A 21 -10.17 -9.99 -12.05
N ASN A 22 -9.28 -10.98 -12.15
CA ASN A 22 -8.97 -11.96 -11.10
C ASN A 22 -7.47 -12.26 -11.12
N ILE A 23 -6.68 -11.32 -10.60
CA ILE A 23 -5.21 -11.36 -10.69
C ILE A 23 -4.65 -12.13 -9.49
N PRO A 24 -3.88 -13.20 -9.70
CA PRO A 24 -3.22 -13.94 -8.62
C PRO A 24 -2.21 -13.09 -7.83
N TYR A 25 -2.00 -13.44 -6.57
CA TYR A 25 -0.87 -12.94 -5.78
C TYR A 25 0.46 -13.19 -6.51
N GLY A 26 1.41 -12.27 -6.39
CA GLY A 26 2.73 -12.37 -7.02
C GLY A 26 2.74 -12.02 -8.51
N THR A 27 1.58 -11.79 -9.13
CA THR A 27 1.54 -11.36 -10.55
C THR A 27 2.24 -10.02 -10.70
N THR A 28 3.17 -9.93 -11.64
CA THR A 28 3.85 -8.68 -12.00
C THR A 28 3.02 -7.87 -12.99
N LEU A 29 2.99 -6.55 -12.80
CA LEU A 29 2.35 -5.59 -13.68
C LEU A 29 3.36 -4.49 -14.05
N ASN A 30 3.19 -3.90 -15.23
CA ASN A 30 3.99 -2.76 -15.66
C ASN A 30 3.29 -1.46 -15.27
N GLY A 31 4.06 -0.46 -14.84
CA GLY A 31 3.61 0.92 -14.74
C GLY A 31 3.84 1.65 -16.05
N GLN A 32 2.79 2.23 -16.62
CA GLN A 32 2.88 2.99 -17.86
C GLN A 32 1.81 4.07 -17.92
N GLY A 33 2.24 5.32 -18.11
CA GLY A 33 1.34 6.46 -18.29
C GLY A 33 0.43 6.71 -17.08
N GLY A 34 0.89 6.38 -15.88
CA GLY A 34 0.10 6.48 -14.64
C GLY A 34 -0.90 5.34 -14.43
N PHE A 35 -0.81 4.25 -15.21
CA PHE A 35 -1.65 3.06 -15.07
C PHE A 35 -0.83 1.82 -14.78
N LEU A 36 -1.46 0.85 -14.10
CA LEU A 36 -0.97 -0.51 -13.99
C LEU A 36 -1.49 -1.31 -15.18
N ILE A 37 -0.58 -1.89 -15.95
CA ILE A 37 -0.83 -2.62 -17.19
C ILE A 37 -0.56 -4.11 -16.97
N LEU A 38 -1.51 -4.94 -17.41
CA LEU A 38 -1.37 -6.40 -17.45
C LEU A 38 -1.77 -6.89 -18.84
N ASN A 39 -0.88 -7.60 -19.53
CA ASN A 39 -1.09 -8.09 -20.91
C ASN A 39 -1.56 -6.97 -21.86
N ASP A 40 -0.85 -5.84 -21.87
CA ASP A 40 -1.15 -4.65 -22.67
C ASP A 40 -2.51 -3.97 -22.39
N LEU A 41 -3.22 -4.40 -21.35
CA LEU A 41 -4.51 -3.83 -20.95
C LEU A 41 -4.37 -3.02 -19.66
N PRO A 42 -4.96 -1.80 -19.61
CA PRO A 42 -4.95 -1.00 -18.39
C PRO A 42 -5.88 -1.61 -17.34
N VAL A 43 -5.35 -1.85 -16.15
CA VAL A 43 -6.09 -2.40 -15.00
C VAL A 43 -6.68 -1.26 -14.17
N CYS A 44 -5.83 -0.36 -13.65
CA CYS A 44 -6.26 0.79 -12.86
C CYS A 44 -5.20 1.89 -12.86
N SER A 45 -5.56 3.10 -12.44
CA SER A 45 -4.56 4.16 -12.22
C SER A 45 -3.67 3.81 -11.02
N ALA A 46 -2.37 4.11 -11.11
CA ALA A 46 -1.35 3.86 -10.08
C ALA A 46 -1.59 4.61 -8.75
N THR A 47 -2.46 5.62 -8.74
CA THR A 47 -2.83 6.39 -7.55
C THR A 47 -4.27 6.12 -7.08
N SER A 48 -4.93 5.10 -7.65
CA SER A 48 -6.28 4.71 -7.26
C SER A 48 -6.31 3.88 -5.97
N GLN A 49 -7.47 3.80 -5.32
CA GLN A 49 -7.65 2.91 -4.17
C GLN A 49 -7.39 1.44 -4.53
N ASN A 50 -7.76 1.01 -5.75
CA ASN A 50 -7.44 -0.34 -6.23
C ASN A 50 -5.92 -0.58 -6.32
N ALA A 51 -5.14 0.43 -6.74
CA ALA A 51 -3.68 0.33 -6.74
C ALA A 51 -3.17 0.12 -5.31
N TYR A 52 -3.58 0.98 -4.38
CA TYR A 52 -3.18 0.90 -2.97
C TYR A 52 -3.59 -0.39 -2.30
N ASP A 53 -4.78 -0.89 -2.60
CA ASP A 53 -5.29 -2.11 -1.98
C ASP A 53 -4.53 -3.34 -2.45
N PHE A 54 -4.26 -3.47 -3.74
CA PHE A 54 -3.87 -4.75 -4.33
C PHE A 54 -2.43 -4.83 -4.84
N PHE A 55 -1.74 -3.71 -4.99
CA PHE A 55 -0.43 -3.68 -5.64
C PHE A 55 0.60 -2.87 -4.86
N THR A 56 1.87 -3.18 -5.10
CA THR A 56 3.04 -2.50 -4.54
C THR A 56 4.07 -2.31 -5.62
N GLN A 57 4.78 -1.18 -5.59
CA GLN A 57 5.92 -0.99 -6.48
C GLN A 57 7.03 -2.02 -6.20
N ASN A 58 7.72 -2.43 -7.26
CA ASN A 58 8.74 -3.48 -7.24
C ASN A 58 10.03 -3.10 -7.98
N ASP A 59 10.29 -1.81 -8.20
CA ASP A 59 11.47 -1.36 -8.95
C ASP A 59 12.79 -1.69 -8.25
N ASP A 60 12.75 -1.84 -6.92
CA ASP A 60 13.85 -2.27 -6.06
C ASP A 60 13.85 -3.78 -5.76
N GLY A 61 12.95 -4.55 -6.38
CA GLY A 61 12.79 -5.99 -6.14
C GLY A 61 12.16 -6.35 -4.79
N MET A 62 11.66 -5.37 -4.04
CA MET A 62 11.12 -5.56 -2.67
C MET A 62 9.59 -5.55 -2.62
N GLY A 63 8.91 -5.67 -3.75
CA GLY A 63 7.46 -5.53 -3.85
C GLY A 63 6.68 -6.56 -3.01
N GLU A 64 7.18 -7.80 -2.92
CA GLU A 64 6.56 -8.85 -2.10
C GLU A 64 6.64 -8.52 -0.61
N GLU A 65 7.85 -8.23 -0.10
CA GLU A 65 8.03 -7.86 1.30
C GLU A 65 7.26 -6.58 1.67
N ARG A 66 7.29 -5.58 0.78
CA ARG A 66 6.48 -4.37 0.91
C ARG A 66 5.00 -4.71 1.05
N GLY A 67 4.52 -5.63 0.22
CA GLY A 67 3.15 -6.12 0.23
C GLY A 67 2.77 -6.75 1.57
N GLU A 68 3.61 -7.64 2.08
CA GLU A 68 3.42 -8.32 3.36
C GLU A 68 3.42 -7.36 4.54
N LEU A 69 4.34 -6.39 4.56
CA LEU A 69 4.38 -5.36 5.60
C LEU A 69 3.13 -4.49 5.58
N LEU A 70 2.68 -4.03 4.41
CA LEU A 70 1.44 -3.26 4.29
C LEU A 70 0.22 -4.08 4.73
N ASN A 71 0.17 -5.37 4.41
CA ASN A 71 -0.91 -6.27 4.85
C ASN A 71 -0.93 -6.35 6.40
N ARG A 72 0.22 -6.58 7.03
CA ARG A 72 0.33 -6.69 8.49
C ARG A 72 0.04 -5.38 9.21
N ILE A 73 0.58 -4.26 8.73
CA ILE A 73 0.37 -2.93 9.32
C ILE A 73 -1.12 -2.57 9.28
N THR A 74 -1.75 -2.69 8.11
CA THR A 74 -3.16 -2.32 7.97
C THR A 74 -4.07 -3.25 8.78
N ALA A 75 -3.84 -4.56 8.78
CA ALA A 75 -4.59 -5.51 9.61
C ALA A 75 -4.45 -5.21 11.11
N THR A 76 -3.24 -4.89 11.57
CA THR A 76 -2.95 -4.61 12.99
C THR A 76 -3.59 -3.31 13.46
N LEU A 77 -3.56 -2.26 12.63
CA LEU A 77 -4.20 -0.98 12.94
C LEU A 77 -5.72 -1.07 12.93
N MET A 78 -6.31 -1.85 12.02
CA MET A 78 -7.78 -1.99 11.92
C MET A 78 -8.39 -2.92 12.97
N LYS A 79 -7.57 -3.70 13.69
CA LYS A 79 -8.03 -4.66 14.69
C LYS A 79 -8.70 -3.95 15.87
N GLN A 80 -10.01 -4.18 16.05
CA GLN A 80 -10.82 -3.62 17.15
C GLN A 80 -10.63 -4.40 18.45
N THR A 81 -9.47 -4.23 19.07
CA THR A 81 -9.06 -4.89 20.34
C THR A 81 -8.59 -3.86 21.36
N PRO A 82 -8.54 -4.21 22.66
CA PRO A 82 -7.85 -3.38 23.65
C PRO A 82 -6.46 -2.97 23.13
N GLY A 83 -6.17 -1.68 23.17
CA GLY A 83 -4.96 -1.10 22.57
C GLY A 83 -5.09 -0.61 21.12
N HIS A 84 -6.27 -0.65 20.48
CA HIS A 84 -6.50 -0.04 19.17
C HIS A 84 -6.03 1.42 19.12
N ASN A 85 -6.54 2.25 20.04
CA ASN A 85 -6.17 3.67 20.10
C ASN A 85 -4.70 3.86 20.47
N ALA A 86 -4.11 2.96 21.26
CA ALA A 86 -2.69 3.02 21.60
C ALA A 86 -1.80 2.75 20.37
N ARG A 87 -2.17 1.80 19.49
CA ARG A 87 -1.44 1.56 18.24
C ARG A 87 -1.48 2.76 17.31
N TRP A 88 -2.65 3.39 17.18
CA TRP A 88 -2.78 4.63 16.42
C TRP A 88 -2.01 5.78 17.07
N GLY A 89 -2.06 5.93 18.39
CA GLY A 89 -1.30 6.95 19.13
C GLY A 89 0.20 6.90 18.80
N LYS A 90 0.79 5.69 18.76
CA LYS A 90 2.20 5.54 18.34
C LYS A 90 2.50 6.09 16.94
N ILE A 91 1.58 5.90 15.98
CA ILE A 91 1.73 6.44 14.62
C ILE A 91 1.63 7.97 14.63
N TRP A 92 0.68 8.51 15.38
CA TRP A 92 0.46 9.94 15.51
C TRP A 92 1.61 10.67 16.19
N ASP A 93 2.25 10.06 17.18
CA ASP A 93 3.33 10.66 17.96
C ASP A 93 4.70 10.51 17.29
N ASP A 94 4.83 9.62 16.30
CA ASP A 94 6.10 9.30 15.67
C ASP A 94 6.44 10.29 14.52
N PRO A 95 7.56 11.04 14.59
CA PRO A 95 7.95 12.01 13.57
C PRO A 95 8.23 11.39 12.20
N ARG A 96 8.72 10.13 12.15
CA ARG A 96 8.98 9.42 10.89
C ARG A 96 7.67 9.03 10.21
N CYS A 97 6.63 8.72 10.99
CA CYS A 97 5.31 8.43 10.44
C CYS A 97 4.62 9.67 9.84
N GLN A 98 4.89 10.88 10.33
CA GLN A 98 4.19 12.10 9.89
C GLN A 98 4.28 12.35 8.39
N LYS A 99 5.40 12.00 7.74
CA LYS A 99 5.55 12.15 6.28
C LYS A 99 4.59 11.28 5.47
N TYR A 100 3.94 10.30 6.09
CA TYR A 100 2.96 9.40 5.46
C TYR A 100 1.51 9.82 5.70
N LYS A 101 1.27 10.86 6.51
CA LYS A 101 -0.04 11.46 6.72
C LYS A 101 -0.35 12.43 5.59
N ARG A 102 -1.60 12.46 5.13
CA ARG A 102 -2.07 13.53 4.23
C ARG A 102 -2.20 14.84 5.01
N PRO A 103 -1.53 15.93 4.58
CA PRO A 103 -1.53 17.19 5.32
C PRO A 103 -2.90 17.87 5.34
N GLU A 104 -3.78 17.59 4.38
CA GLU A 104 -5.11 18.20 4.29
C GLU A 104 -6.12 17.64 5.30
N GLN A 105 -5.71 16.65 6.11
CA GLN A 105 -6.57 15.94 7.05
C GLN A 105 -5.99 16.07 8.46
N GLU A 106 -6.35 17.14 9.16
CA GLU A 106 -5.79 17.44 10.49
C GLU A 106 -6.26 16.43 11.53
N ASP A 107 -7.55 16.10 11.56
CA ASP A 107 -8.20 15.27 12.59
C ASP A 107 -8.18 13.76 12.30
N HIS A 108 -7.90 13.38 11.05
CA HIS A 108 -7.98 11.99 10.61
C HIS A 108 -6.67 11.54 9.97
N TRP A 109 -6.20 10.36 10.38
CA TRP A 109 -5.04 9.77 9.74
C TRP A 109 -5.46 9.12 8.44
N ILE A 110 -5.04 9.73 7.32
CA ILE A 110 -5.16 9.12 6.01
C ILE A 110 -3.77 8.90 5.45
N TRP A 111 -3.45 7.65 5.13
CA TRP A 111 -2.21 7.28 4.46
C TRP A 111 -2.12 7.95 3.08
N ASN A 112 -0.99 8.60 2.82
CA ASN A 112 -0.70 9.18 1.51
C ASN A 112 -0.16 8.13 0.52
N HIS A 113 0.13 8.56 -0.70
CA HIS A 113 0.67 7.71 -1.75
C HIS A 113 1.99 7.03 -1.35
N ASP A 114 2.84 7.75 -0.61
CA ASP A 114 4.17 7.31 -0.23
C ASP A 114 4.12 6.21 0.82
N PHE A 115 3.06 6.06 1.59
CA PHE A 115 2.92 4.90 2.49
C PHE A 115 2.83 3.60 1.70
N TYR A 116 1.97 3.55 0.68
CA TYR A 116 1.71 2.33 -0.10
C TYR A 116 2.87 1.93 -1.01
N ASN A 117 3.80 2.85 -1.27
CA ASN A 117 4.98 2.63 -2.11
C ASN A 117 6.31 2.88 -1.39
N GLY A 118 6.25 3.17 -0.09
CA GLY A 118 7.38 3.67 0.68
C GLY A 118 8.44 2.62 0.95
N PRO A 119 9.69 3.02 1.25
CA PRO A 119 10.81 2.10 1.48
C PRO A 119 10.49 1.00 2.48
N VAL A 120 11.04 -0.20 2.26
CA VAL A 120 10.77 -1.34 3.14
C VAL A 120 11.28 -1.08 4.56
N GLU A 121 12.36 -0.34 4.72
CA GLU A 121 12.93 0.07 6.00
C GLU A 121 11.93 0.87 6.85
N ASP A 122 11.16 1.75 6.22
CA ASP A 122 10.12 2.53 6.89
C ASP A 122 8.95 1.65 7.27
N LEU A 123 8.53 0.74 6.39
CA LEU A 123 7.45 -0.18 6.69
C LEU A 123 7.82 -1.18 7.80
N ARG A 124 9.06 -1.70 7.82
CA ARG A 124 9.58 -2.53 8.91
C ARG A 124 9.57 -1.76 10.23
N TYR A 125 10.00 -0.50 10.22
CA TYR A 125 9.96 0.36 11.39
C TYR A 125 8.54 0.56 11.90
N ILE A 126 7.60 0.91 11.01
CA ILE A 126 6.19 1.10 11.36
C ILE A 126 5.59 -0.19 11.93
N ALA A 127 5.88 -1.34 11.31
CA ALA A 127 5.42 -2.64 11.80
C ALA A 127 5.94 -2.91 13.23
N ALA A 128 7.23 -2.70 13.49
CA ALA A 128 7.81 -2.87 14.81
C ALA A 128 7.21 -1.89 15.84
N LEU A 129 7.00 -0.63 15.45
CA LEU A 129 6.43 0.41 16.30
C LEU A 129 5.06 -0.01 16.85
N ILE A 130 4.18 -0.53 15.99
CA ILE A 130 2.82 -0.93 16.38
C ILE A 130 2.68 -2.38 16.85
N GLY A 131 3.73 -3.20 16.69
CA GLY A 131 3.73 -4.62 17.03
C GLY A 131 2.98 -5.50 16.01
N ALA A 132 3.20 -5.25 14.71
CA ALA A 132 2.61 -5.98 13.58
C ALA A 132 3.53 -7.09 13.01
#